data_AF-A0A915BIP0-F1
#
_entry.id   AF-A0A915BIP0-F1
#
_cell.length_a   1.000
_cell.length_b   1.000
_cell.length_c   1.000
_cell.angle_alpha   90.00
_cell.angle_beta   90.00
_cell.angle_gamma   90.00
#
_symmetry.space_group_name_H-M   'P 1'
#
loop_
_entity.id
_entity.type
_entity.pdbx_description
1 polymer ?
#
loop_
_entity_poly.entity_id
_entity_poly.type
_entity_poly.pdbx_seq_one_letter_code
_entity_poly.pdbx_strand_id
1 'polypeptide(L)'
;MYFSFLLVDLGPRATTNESLPRGALKTNTLNNQLSPKASNIYLRIGYRKDNEFISIVEAPLRPTTRMGGYYLDNAITYTHLNNLLSDNDVITFRVSLQVEREYFNIGKLGDIKSLAIIEERNVRTLESVLKGKKSSNSDFIFTRGDSSANDSTDYYVHKAPLAYTSITLRSIFDKKVSLPTDQILIESGEDRIIFPFLSESDMKFLLTYLYTERISLPEYNRFARVGRVISFLFDRDRLINIFTQWQRLIIESILEADDNQKVVIAMRSLIAIYSAPYGALPIAKRVAISTLADQIARQGDELTDKIKEDEEFKKYSIERILESALKLKRLITAVKKTSYD
;
A
#
# COMPACT_ATOMS: atom_id res chain seq x y z
N MET A 1 -29.07 35.73 -17.25
CA MET A 1 -28.23 35.09 -16.20
C MET A 1 -27.28 34.12 -16.88
N TYR A 2 -26.01 34.13 -16.48
CA TYR A 2 -24.97 33.24 -17.00
C TYR A 2 -24.48 32.32 -15.87
N PHE A 3 -24.11 31.10 -16.23
CA PHE A 3 -23.44 30.17 -15.35
C PHE A 3 -21.96 30.13 -15.71
N SER A 4 -21.09 30.25 -14.71
CA SER A 4 -19.65 30.00 -14.83
C SER A 4 -19.35 28.55 -14.45
N PHE A 5 -18.27 28.00 -15.00
CA PHE A 5 -17.77 26.67 -14.65
C PHE A 5 -16.50 26.81 -13.80
N LEU A 6 -16.39 26.03 -12.74
CA LEU A 6 -15.22 25.99 -11.87
C LEU A 6 -14.74 24.54 -11.69
N LEU A 7 -13.51 24.30 -12.14
CA LEU A 7 -12.74 23.09 -11.86
C LEU A 7 -11.87 23.33 -10.63
N VAL A 8 -12.32 22.80 -9.49
CA VAL A 8 -11.75 23.11 -8.18
C VAL A 8 -10.41 22.41 -7.92
N ASP A 9 -10.18 21.24 -8.50
CA ASP A 9 -8.92 20.49 -8.34
C ASP A 9 -8.67 19.51 -9.50
N LEU A 10 -7.40 19.20 -9.75
CA LEU A 10 -6.94 18.22 -10.73
C LEU A 10 -6.27 17.01 -10.09
N GLY A 11 -6.00 17.05 -8.79
CA GLY A 11 -5.27 16.03 -8.06
C GLY A 11 -6.08 15.42 -6.91
N PRO A 12 -5.58 14.31 -6.35
CA PRO A 12 -6.09 13.85 -5.05
C PRO A 12 -5.79 14.94 -4.01
N ARG A 13 -6.82 15.44 -3.33
CA ARG A 13 -6.61 16.22 -2.11
C ARG A 13 -6.07 15.29 -1.05
N ALA A 14 -5.01 15.70 -0.35
CA ALA A 14 -4.76 15.12 0.96
C ALA A 14 -6.02 15.38 1.78
N THR A 15 -6.82 14.34 2.04
CA THR A 15 -7.93 14.43 2.98
C THR A 15 -7.31 14.64 4.35
N THR A 16 -7.14 15.90 4.74
CA THR A 16 -6.49 16.28 5.99
C THR A 16 -7.39 16.08 7.21
N ASN A 17 -8.70 15.89 7.01
CA ASN A 17 -9.71 15.92 8.07
C ASN A 17 -10.57 14.65 8.20
N GLU A 18 -10.25 13.56 7.50
CA GLU A 18 -10.96 12.29 7.72
C GLU A 18 -10.43 11.61 8.98
N SER A 19 -11.33 11.25 9.90
CA SER A 19 -10.98 10.48 11.08
C SER A 19 -10.37 9.14 10.65
N LEU A 20 -9.14 8.88 11.07
CA LEU A 20 -8.49 7.59 10.79
C LEU A 20 -9.32 6.45 11.40
N PRO A 21 -9.57 5.37 10.65
CA PRO A 21 -10.17 4.16 11.22
C PRO A 21 -9.36 3.68 12.41
N ARG A 22 -10.03 3.11 13.42
CA ARG A 22 -9.35 2.54 14.59
C ARG A 22 -8.32 1.50 14.13
N GLY A 23 -7.06 1.67 14.56
CA GLY A 23 -5.95 0.80 14.18
C GLY A 23 -5.24 1.15 12.86
N ALA A 24 -5.64 2.23 12.18
CA ALA A 24 -4.90 2.74 11.03
C ALA A 24 -3.59 3.42 11.45
N LEU A 25 -2.52 3.21 10.68
CA LEU A 25 -1.22 3.84 10.95
C LEU A 25 -1.15 5.27 10.40
N LYS A 26 -1.72 5.46 9.21
CA LYS A 26 -1.83 6.73 8.49
C LYS A 26 -2.95 6.64 7.44
N THR A 27 -3.22 7.74 6.76
CA THR A 27 -4.09 7.74 5.58
C THR A 27 -3.41 7.02 4.42
N ASN A 28 -4.18 6.53 3.44
CA ASN A 28 -3.64 6.02 2.18
C ASN A 28 -3.26 7.14 1.18
N THR A 29 -3.44 8.40 1.58
CA THR A 29 -2.99 9.58 0.82
C THR A 29 -1.50 9.78 1.03
N LEU A 30 -0.78 10.08 -0.06
CA LEU A 30 0.62 10.43 0.02
C LEU A 30 0.71 11.89 0.44
N ASN A 31 1.28 12.17 1.61
CA ASN A 31 1.41 13.54 2.14
C ASN A 31 2.12 14.50 1.16
N ASN A 32 2.92 13.97 0.23
CA ASN A 32 3.70 14.74 -0.73
C ASN A 32 3.15 14.66 -2.17
N GLN A 33 2.00 14.03 -2.41
CA GLN A 33 1.42 14.02 -3.76
C GLN A 33 0.69 15.33 -4.02
N LEU A 34 1.38 16.26 -4.70
CA LEU A 34 0.81 17.53 -5.16
C LEU A 34 -0.10 17.31 -6.38
N SER A 35 -0.99 18.26 -6.66
CA SER A 35 -1.78 18.26 -7.90
C SER A 35 -0.85 18.32 -9.12
N PRO A 36 -1.21 17.65 -10.24
CA PRO A 36 -0.40 17.70 -11.45
C PRO A 36 -0.31 19.11 -11.99
N LYS A 37 0.86 19.48 -12.53
CA LYS A 37 0.95 20.63 -13.44
C LYS A 37 0.22 20.25 -14.72
N ALA A 38 -0.86 20.97 -15.03
CA ALA A 38 -1.65 20.73 -16.22
C ALA A 38 -1.67 21.96 -17.13
N SER A 39 -1.62 21.69 -18.43
CA SER A 39 -1.69 22.66 -19.52
C SER A 39 -2.81 22.29 -20.48
N ASN A 40 -3.14 23.20 -21.40
CA ASN A 40 -4.15 22.99 -22.46
C ASN A 40 -5.47 22.42 -21.90
N ILE A 41 -6.00 23.06 -20.86
CA ILE A 41 -7.22 22.62 -20.19
C ILE A 41 -8.42 23.22 -20.91
N TYR A 42 -9.30 22.35 -21.40
CA TYR A 42 -10.49 22.73 -22.16
C TYR A 42 -11.74 22.11 -21.54
N LEU A 43 -12.81 22.89 -21.52
CA LEU A 43 -14.15 22.43 -21.20
C LEU A 43 -14.95 22.29 -22.48
N ARG A 44 -15.60 21.13 -22.64
CA ARG A 44 -16.67 20.91 -23.60
C ARG A 44 -17.97 20.62 -22.87
N ILE A 45 -19.00 21.41 -23.12
CA ILE A 45 -20.36 21.17 -22.61
C ILE A 45 -21.20 20.68 -23.78
N GLY A 46 -21.87 19.55 -23.61
CA GLY A 46 -22.61 18.91 -24.67
C GLY A 46 -23.59 17.86 -24.16
N TYR A 47 -24.21 17.16 -25.08
CA TYR A 47 -25.09 16.01 -24.79
C TYR A 47 -24.70 14.84 -25.69
N ARG A 48 -25.27 13.67 -25.39
CA ARG A 48 -25.11 12.49 -26.23
C ARG A 48 -26.34 12.27 -27.09
N LYS A 49 -26.12 12.06 -28.39
CA LYS A 49 -27.15 11.65 -29.34
C LYS A 49 -26.55 10.54 -30.20
N ASP A 50 -27.24 9.41 -30.30
CA ASP A 50 -26.79 8.25 -31.10
C ASP A 50 -25.35 7.80 -30.77
N ASN A 51 -24.99 7.78 -29.48
CA ASN A 51 -23.64 7.53 -28.94
C ASN A 51 -22.55 8.54 -29.29
N GLU A 52 -22.85 9.58 -30.07
CA GLU A 52 -21.93 10.68 -30.38
C GLU A 52 -22.09 11.82 -29.37
N PHE A 53 -20.96 12.48 -29.06
CA PHE A 53 -20.96 13.66 -28.19
C PHE A 53 -21.09 14.92 -29.05
N ILE A 54 -22.20 15.62 -28.90
CA ILE A 54 -22.47 16.89 -29.59
C ILE A 54 -22.06 18.03 -28.66
N SER A 55 -21.00 18.75 -29.04
CA SER A 55 -20.45 19.86 -28.26
C SER A 55 -21.16 21.16 -28.60
N ILE A 56 -21.58 21.89 -27.57
CA ILE A 56 -22.29 23.18 -27.69
C ILE A 56 -21.38 24.32 -27.23
N VAL A 57 -20.63 24.07 -26.17
CA VAL A 57 -19.61 24.98 -25.66
C VAL A 57 -18.28 24.27 -25.77
N GLU A 58 -17.28 24.95 -26.30
CA GLU A 58 -15.89 24.49 -26.32
C GLU A 58 -14.99 25.70 -26.03
N ALA A 59 -14.37 25.72 -24.86
CA ALA A 59 -13.59 26.86 -24.41
C ALA A 59 -12.46 26.46 -23.47
N PRO A 60 -11.32 27.18 -23.51
CA PRO A 60 -10.21 26.95 -22.58
C PRO A 60 -10.59 27.41 -21.17
N LEU A 61 -10.19 26.64 -20.16
CA LEU A 61 -10.29 27.05 -18.76
C LEU A 61 -9.06 27.89 -18.39
N ARG A 62 -9.28 28.96 -17.61
CA ARG A 62 -8.23 29.87 -17.13
C ARG A 62 -7.88 29.57 -15.68
N PRO A 63 -6.61 29.64 -15.26
CA PRO A 63 -6.25 29.46 -13.86
C PRO A 63 -6.85 30.57 -12.99
N THR A 64 -7.30 30.23 -11.78
CA THR A 64 -7.77 31.21 -10.78
C THR A 64 -6.82 31.31 -9.60
N THR A 65 -6.48 32.54 -9.20
CA THR A 65 -5.62 32.83 -8.05
C THR A 65 -6.38 32.82 -6.71
N ARG A 66 -7.72 32.93 -6.73
CA ARG A 66 -8.52 33.13 -5.51
C ARG A 66 -8.91 31.85 -4.78
N MET A 67 -9.12 30.75 -5.50
CA MET A 67 -9.60 29.48 -4.92
C MET A 67 -8.74 28.27 -5.27
N GLY A 68 -7.66 28.46 -6.05
CA GLY A 68 -6.99 27.38 -6.75
C GLY A 68 -7.88 26.78 -7.86
N GLY A 69 -7.26 26.13 -8.84
CA GLY A 69 -7.96 25.47 -9.94
C GLY A 69 -8.17 26.35 -11.18
N TYR A 70 -9.18 26.02 -11.97
CA TYR A 70 -9.43 26.60 -13.30
C TYR A 70 -10.90 26.97 -13.48
N TYR A 71 -11.18 28.07 -14.18
CA TYR A 71 -12.53 28.57 -14.37
C TYR A 71 -12.81 29.02 -15.81
N LEU A 72 -14.09 29.01 -16.17
CA LEU A 72 -14.62 29.63 -17.38
C LEU A 72 -15.79 30.52 -16.97
N ASP A 73 -15.63 31.81 -17.20
CA ASP A 73 -16.72 32.76 -17.02
C ASP A 73 -17.74 32.61 -18.15
N ASN A 74 -19.02 32.78 -17.79
CA ASN A 74 -20.12 32.77 -18.75
C ASN A 74 -20.15 31.52 -19.63
N ALA A 75 -19.82 30.36 -19.03
CA ALA A 75 -19.75 29.07 -19.69
C ALA A 75 -21.04 28.72 -20.45
N ILE A 76 -22.21 29.02 -19.88
CA ILE A 76 -23.50 28.83 -20.55
C ILE A 76 -24.55 29.82 -20.04
N THR A 77 -25.46 30.28 -20.91
CA THR A 77 -26.60 31.10 -20.47
C THR A 77 -27.66 30.23 -19.80
N TYR A 78 -28.42 30.80 -18.86
CA TYR A 78 -29.57 30.13 -18.26
C TYR A 78 -30.58 29.64 -19.29
N THR A 79 -30.89 30.46 -20.30
CA THR A 79 -31.81 30.10 -21.38
C THR A 79 -31.29 28.91 -22.19
N HIS A 80 -30.01 28.89 -22.58
CA HIS A 80 -29.45 27.74 -23.29
C HIS A 80 -29.48 26.48 -22.44
N LEU A 81 -29.09 26.58 -21.15
CA LEU A 81 -29.09 25.43 -20.26
C LEU A 81 -30.50 24.83 -20.11
N ASN A 82 -31.53 25.67 -19.92
CA ASN A 82 -32.91 25.22 -19.81
C ASN A 82 -33.43 24.57 -21.10
N ASN A 83 -33.09 25.13 -22.27
CA ASN A 83 -33.46 24.53 -23.55
C ASN A 83 -32.82 23.14 -23.68
N LEU A 84 -31.54 23.01 -23.31
CA LEU A 84 -30.85 21.71 -23.37
C LEU A 84 -31.44 20.68 -22.42
N LEU A 85 -31.83 21.08 -21.21
CA LEU A 85 -32.50 20.20 -20.24
C LEU A 85 -33.93 19.83 -20.65
N SER A 86 -34.56 20.62 -21.52
CA SER A 86 -35.89 20.31 -22.06
C SER A 86 -35.83 19.27 -23.18
N ASP A 87 -34.75 19.30 -23.96
CA ASP A 87 -34.55 18.42 -25.12
C ASP A 87 -33.71 17.17 -24.81
N ASN A 88 -33.01 17.13 -23.67
CA ASN A 88 -32.06 16.07 -23.33
C ASN A 88 -32.08 15.71 -21.84
N ASP A 89 -32.13 14.40 -21.54
CA ASP A 89 -32.11 13.89 -20.16
C ASP A 89 -30.77 14.09 -19.45
N VAL A 90 -29.66 14.14 -20.21
CA VAL A 90 -28.30 14.20 -19.65
C VAL A 90 -27.44 15.23 -20.38
N ILE A 91 -26.93 16.19 -19.63
CA ILE A 91 -25.88 17.12 -20.07
C ILE A 91 -24.53 16.63 -19.55
N THR A 92 -23.55 16.55 -20.43
CA THR A 92 -22.19 16.08 -20.15
C THR A 92 -21.20 17.24 -20.19
N PHE A 93 -20.42 17.35 -19.13
CA PHE A 93 -19.27 18.25 -19.04
C PHE A 93 -18.00 17.42 -19.22
N ARG A 94 -17.27 17.64 -20.30
CA ARG A 94 -16.02 16.95 -20.60
C ARG A 94 -14.85 17.92 -20.42
N VAL A 95 -13.99 17.63 -19.46
CA VAL A 95 -12.73 18.35 -19.27
C VAL A 95 -11.61 17.55 -19.91
N SER A 96 -10.86 18.20 -20.80
CA SER A 96 -9.62 17.68 -21.39
C SER A 96 -8.46 18.48 -20.82
N LEU A 97 -7.34 17.82 -20.54
CA LEU A 97 -6.14 18.46 -20.01
C LEU A 97 -4.90 17.66 -20.41
N GLN A 98 -3.75 18.33 -20.44
CA GLN A 98 -2.44 17.70 -20.65
C GLN A 98 -1.65 17.74 -19.35
N VAL A 99 -1.06 16.61 -18.96
CA VAL A 99 -0.17 16.48 -17.80
C VAL A 99 1.17 15.95 -18.28
N GLU A 100 2.26 16.54 -17.78
CA GLU A 100 3.60 16.06 -18.07
C GLU A 100 3.79 14.62 -17.58
N ARG A 101 4.44 13.80 -18.41
CA ARG A 101 4.70 12.38 -18.12
C ARG A 101 5.43 12.17 -16.80
N GLU A 102 6.29 13.11 -16.41
CA GLU A 102 7.07 13.03 -15.16
C GLU A 102 6.21 12.95 -13.90
N TYR A 103 5.01 13.52 -13.92
CA TYR A 103 4.08 13.46 -12.78
C TYR A 103 3.68 12.02 -12.43
N PHE A 104 3.68 11.11 -13.41
CA PHE A 104 3.34 9.71 -13.24
C PHE A 104 4.56 8.83 -12.93
N ASN A 105 5.74 9.42 -12.72
CA ASN A 105 6.94 8.65 -12.41
C ASN A 105 6.91 8.12 -10.98
N ILE A 106 6.61 6.82 -10.85
CA ILE A 106 6.53 6.10 -9.58
C ILE A 106 7.85 6.15 -8.79
N GLY A 107 9.00 6.22 -9.47
CA GLY A 107 10.31 6.34 -8.81
C GLY A 107 10.49 7.65 -8.05
N LYS A 108 9.68 8.68 -8.34
CA LYS A 108 9.65 9.96 -7.60
C LYS A 108 8.59 9.98 -6.48
N LEU A 109 7.66 9.01 -6.42
CA LEU A 109 6.54 8.98 -5.46
C LEU A 109 6.90 8.44 -4.06
N GLY A 110 8.10 7.89 -3.89
CA GLY A 110 8.66 7.55 -2.59
C GLY A 110 10.15 7.85 -2.58
N ASP A 111 10.66 8.32 -1.44
CA ASP A 111 12.10 8.42 -1.18
C ASP A 111 12.68 7.01 -0.97
N ILE A 112 12.53 6.16 -2.00
CA ILE A 112 12.84 4.72 -1.97
C ILE A 112 14.35 4.52 -1.87
N LYS A 113 15.15 5.54 -2.22
CA LYS A 113 16.61 5.48 -2.30
C LYS A 113 17.33 5.84 -1.00
N SER A 114 16.70 6.54 -0.06
CA SER A 114 17.39 7.05 1.13
C SER A 114 17.03 6.27 2.40
N LEU A 115 17.62 5.10 2.58
CA LEU A 115 17.74 4.52 3.91
C LEU A 115 19.19 4.13 4.13
N ALA A 116 19.72 4.57 5.28
CA ALA A 116 21.06 4.26 5.72
C ALA A 116 21.25 2.74 5.76
N ILE A 117 22.40 2.27 5.30
CA ILE A 117 22.88 0.92 5.57
C ILE A 117 23.02 0.83 7.08
N ILE A 118 22.12 0.10 7.75
CA ILE A 118 22.22 -0.16 9.17
C ILE A 118 23.33 -1.20 9.33
N GLU A 119 24.38 -0.86 10.09
CA GLU A 119 25.41 -1.84 10.45
C GLU A 119 24.76 -3.03 11.18
N GLU A 120 24.98 -4.24 10.68
CA GLU A 120 24.39 -5.44 11.25
C GLU A 120 25.05 -5.76 12.60
N ARG A 121 24.36 -5.45 13.69
CA ARG A 121 24.80 -5.84 15.04
C ARG A 121 24.42 -7.28 15.36
N ASN A 122 25.14 -7.92 16.29
CA ASN A 122 24.78 -9.22 16.87
C ASN A 122 24.56 -10.39 15.88
N VAL A 123 25.08 -10.33 14.65
CA VAL A 123 24.87 -11.36 13.61
C VAL A 123 25.31 -12.75 14.07
N ARG A 124 26.51 -12.86 14.66
CA ARG A 124 27.04 -14.13 15.18
C ARG A 124 26.17 -14.72 16.30
N THR A 125 25.60 -13.85 17.13
CA THR A 125 24.68 -14.25 18.21
C THR A 125 23.37 -14.76 17.60
N LEU A 126 22.80 -14.04 16.64
CA LEU A 126 21.58 -14.46 15.94
C LEU A 126 21.74 -15.84 15.28
N GLU A 127 22.86 -16.11 14.61
CA GLU A 127 23.11 -17.43 13.99
C GLU A 127 23.06 -18.57 15.00
N SER A 128 23.54 -18.34 16.23
CA SER A 128 23.51 -19.35 17.30
C SER A 128 22.09 -19.55 17.82
N VAL A 129 21.34 -18.46 17.99
CA VAL A 129 19.94 -18.46 18.41
C VAL A 129 19.06 -19.20 17.40
N LEU A 130 19.20 -18.91 16.10
CA LEU A 130 18.42 -19.55 15.03
C LEU A 130 18.69 -21.05 14.90
N LYS A 131 19.85 -21.54 15.36
CA LYS A 131 20.17 -22.98 15.42
C LYS A 131 19.59 -23.67 16.66
N GLY A 132 18.86 -22.96 17.52
CA GLY A 132 18.31 -23.49 18.76
C GLY A 132 19.39 -23.88 19.79
N LYS A 133 20.62 -23.39 19.64
CA LYS A 133 21.72 -23.76 20.54
C LYS A 133 21.66 -22.90 21.80
N LYS A 134 21.51 -23.55 22.95
CA LYS A 134 21.66 -22.89 24.26
C LYS A 134 23.11 -22.45 24.43
N SER A 135 23.32 -21.15 24.56
CA SER A 135 24.63 -20.59 24.92
C SER A 135 24.71 -20.40 26.44
N SER A 136 25.92 -20.29 26.99
CA SER A 136 26.14 -20.02 28.42
C SER A 136 25.51 -18.70 28.89
N ASN A 137 25.26 -17.77 27.96
CA ASN A 137 24.80 -16.43 28.24
C ASN A 137 23.31 -16.22 27.87
N SER A 138 22.64 -17.27 27.38
CA SER A 138 21.21 -17.22 27.11
C SER A 138 20.43 -17.17 28.42
N ASP A 139 19.59 -16.16 28.59
CA ASP A 139 18.93 -15.80 29.86
C ASP A 139 17.39 -15.77 29.76
N PHE A 140 16.84 -16.23 28.62
CA PHE A 140 15.41 -16.32 28.37
C PHE A 140 15.11 -17.29 27.20
N ILE A 141 13.86 -17.73 27.07
CA ILE A 141 13.43 -18.67 26.03
C ILE A 141 12.28 -18.06 25.21
N PHE A 142 12.42 -18.09 23.89
CA PHE A 142 11.30 -17.88 22.97
C PHE A 142 10.89 -19.22 22.39
N THR A 143 9.63 -19.58 22.51
CA THR A 143 9.09 -20.81 21.93
C THR A 143 8.11 -20.45 20.84
N ARG A 144 8.27 -21.02 19.64
CA ARG A 144 7.16 -21.04 18.70
C ARG A 144 6.27 -22.24 18.99
N GLY A 145 4.96 -22.03 18.91
CA GLY A 145 4.01 -23.11 18.70
C GLY A 145 3.43 -22.96 17.31
N ASP A 146 3.48 -24.01 16.48
CA ASP A 146 2.60 -24.08 15.32
C ASP A 146 1.50 -25.08 15.62
N SER A 147 0.34 -24.56 16.02
CA SER A 147 -0.84 -25.39 16.32
C SER A 147 -1.30 -26.21 15.11
N SER A 148 -0.92 -25.83 13.88
CA SER A 148 -1.28 -26.59 12.67
C SER A 148 -0.38 -27.81 12.43
N ALA A 149 0.87 -27.77 12.89
CA ALA A 149 1.82 -28.88 12.78
C ALA A 149 1.96 -29.69 14.09
N ASN A 150 1.32 -29.22 15.18
CA ASN A 150 1.51 -29.72 16.54
C ASN A 150 2.99 -29.83 16.91
N ASP A 151 3.77 -28.84 16.48
CA ASP A 151 5.20 -28.76 16.73
C ASP A 151 5.53 -27.52 17.57
N SER A 152 6.69 -27.58 18.21
CA SER A 152 7.26 -26.45 18.92
C SER A 152 8.76 -26.40 18.70
N THR A 153 9.33 -25.21 18.75
CA THR A 153 10.78 -25.03 18.68
C THR A 153 11.18 -23.94 19.64
N ASP A 154 12.19 -24.26 20.45
CA ASP A 154 12.75 -23.35 21.45
C ASP A 154 13.97 -22.63 20.88
N TYR A 155 13.97 -21.32 21.06
CA TYR A 155 15.06 -20.41 20.77
C TYR A 155 15.58 -19.86 22.09
N TYR A 156 16.84 -20.16 22.42
CA TYR A 156 17.50 -19.65 23.61
C TYR A 156 18.03 -18.25 23.32
N VAL A 157 17.37 -17.23 23.87
CA VAL A 157 17.58 -15.82 23.53
C VAL A 157 18.29 -15.05 24.65
N HIS A 158 18.57 -13.77 24.39
CA HIS A 158 19.31 -12.87 25.27
C HIS A 158 18.46 -11.62 25.54
N LYS A 159 18.11 -11.32 26.80
CA LYS A 159 17.25 -10.19 27.17
C LYS A 159 17.80 -8.86 26.70
N ALA A 160 19.11 -8.63 26.83
CA ALA A 160 19.75 -7.35 26.54
C ALA A 160 19.51 -6.82 25.10
N PRO A 161 19.86 -7.55 24.01
CA PRO A 161 19.59 -7.07 22.65
C PRO A 161 18.09 -6.96 22.34
N LEU A 162 17.28 -7.84 22.91
CA LEU A 162 15.82 -7.84 22.70
C LEU A 162 15.14 -6.63 23.36
N ALA A 163 15.53 -6.31 24.59
CA ALA A 163 15.02 -5.17 25.37
C ALA A 163 15.43 -3.82 24.78
N TYR A 164 16.59 -3.77 24.10
CA TYR A 164 17.00 -2.58 23.35
C TYR A 164 16.05 -2.31 22.17
N THR A 165 15.66 -3.36 21.43
CA THR A 165 14.83 -3.22 20.23
C THR A 165 13.34 -3.06 20.54
N SER A 166 12.86 -3.64 21.64
CA SER A 166 11.44 -3.62 22.02
C SER A 166 11.25 -3.22 23.49
N ILE A 167 10.61 -2.07 23.68
CA ILE A 167 10.19 -1.59 25.01
C ILE A 167 9.19 -2.55 25.65
N THR A 168 8.30 -3.16 24.84
CA THR A 168 7.37 -4.20 25.30
C THR A 168 8.12 -5.40 25.87
N LEU A 169 9.12 -5.93 25.15
CA LEU A 169 9.94 -7.05 25.65
C LEU A 169 10.70 -6.66 26.92
N ARG A 170 11.27 -5.45 26.99
CA ARG A 170 11.91 -4.94 28.22
C ARG A 170 10.93 -5.00 29.41
N SER A 171 9.72 -4.49 29.25
CA SER A 171 8.71 -4.53 30.30
C SER A 171 8.29 -5.96 30.67
N ILE A 172 8.25 -6.88 29.71
CA ILE A 172 7.93 -8.29 29.98
C ILE A 172 9.05 -8.95 30.78
N PHE A 173 10.32 -8.71 30.44
CA PHE A 173 11.46 -9.27 31.17
C PHE A 173 11.53 -8.76 32.61
N ASP A 174 11.18 -7.49 32.84
CA ASP A 174 11.20 -6.87 34.16
C ASP A 174 10.02 -7.33 35.04
N LYS A 175 8.81 -7.42 34.47
CA LYS A 175 7.57 -7.66 35.24
C LYS A 175 7.10 -9.11 35.23
N LYS A 176 7.45 -9.89 34.20
CA LYS A 176 6.97 -11.27 33.95
C LYS A 176 5.44 -11.44 33.99
N VAL A 177 4.67 -10.39 33.68
CA VAL A 177 3.19 -10.44 33.71
C VAL A 177 2.63 -10.65 32.30
N SER A 178 1.69 -11.59 32.18
CA SER A 178 0.95 -11.82 30.94
C SER A 178 0.04 -10.64 30.60
N LEU A 179 0.10 -10.15 29.36
CA LEU A 179 -0.83 -9.15 28.85
C LEU A 179 -2.06 -9.87 28.25
N PRO A 180 -3.26 -9.25 28.27
CA PRO A 180 -4.46 -9.85 27.68
C PRO A 180 -4.39 -9.80 26.15
N THR A 181 -3.57 -10.68 25.57
CA THR A 181 -3.32 -10.83 24.15
C THR A 181 -3.26 -12.32 23.81
N ASP A 182 -3.73 -12.68 22.62
CA ASP A 182 -3.59 -14.01 22.04
C ASP A 182 -2.25 -14.16 21.28
N GLN A 183 -1.53 -13.06 21.04
CA GLN A 183 -0.31 -13.08 20.20
C GLN A 183 0.91 -13.67 20.90
N ILE A 184 0.96 -13.60 22.22
CA ILE A 184 2.03 -14.17 23.05
C ILE A 184 1.45 -14.73 24.36
N LEU A 185 2.11 -15.76 24.90
CA LEU A 185 1.87 -16.26 26.26
C LEU A 185 3.16 -16.14 27.06
N ILE A 186 3.07 -15.70 28.31
CA ILE A 186 4.22 -15.53 29.19
C ILE A 186 4.17 -16.63 30.25
N GLU A 187 5.16 -17.52 30.23
CA GLU A 187 5.34 -18.54 31.27
C GLU A 187 6.41 -18.05 32.24
N SER A 188 5.94 -17.42 33.32
CA SER A 188 6.78 -16.73 34.30
C SER A 188 7.71 -17.67 35.06
N GLY A 189 7.32 -18.94 35.24
CA GLY A 189 8.12 -19.95 35.94
C GLY A 189 9.34 -20.43 35.16
N GLU A 190 9.34 -20.25 33.83
CA GLU A 190 10.38 -20.75 32.94
C GLU A 190 11.20 -19.66 32.24
N ASP A 191 10.96 -18.38 32.57
CA ASP A 191 11.56 -17.25 31.83
C ASP A 191 11.34 -17.42 30.32
N ARG A 192 10.08 -17.67 29.93
CA ARG A 192 9.68 -18.06 28.57
C ARG A 192 8.55 -17.18 28.02
N ILE A 193 8.67 -16.82 26.74
CA ILE A 193 7.54 -16.33 25.92
C ILE A 193 7.22 -17.38 24.87
N ILE A 194 5.95 -17.72 24.73
CA ILE A 194 5.42 -18.60 23.69
C ILE A 194 4.71 -17.75 22.65
N PHE A 195 5.05 -17.95 21.37
CA PHE A 195 4.40 -17.37 20.20
C PHE A 195 3.52 -18.46 19.56
N PRO A 196 2.23 -18.57 19.94
CA PRO A 196 1.40 -19.73 19.64
C PRO A 196 1.00 -19.89 18.17
N PHE A 197 1.27 -18.87 17.35
CA PHE A 197 0.86 -18.87 15.95
C PHE A 197 2.04 -18.76 14.97
N LEU A 198 3.25 -18.44 15.43
CA LEU A 198 4.37 -18.18 14.52
C LEU A 198 4.99 -19.48 14.00
N SER A 199 5.21 -19.56 12.68
CA SER A 199 6.02 -20.64 12.11
C SER A 199 7.52 -20.44 12.37
N GLU A 200 8.34 -21.40 11.97
CA GLU A 200 9.80 -21.25 11.98
C GLU A 200 10.28 -20.07 11.10
N SER A 201 9.69 -19.90 9.91
CA SER A 201 10.02 -18.78 9.03
C SER A 201 9.60 -17.42 9.62
N ASP A 202 8.45 -17.36 10.29
CA ASP A 202 8.00 -16.16 10.99
C ASP A 202 8.92 -15.80 12.16
N MET A 203 9.35 -16.81 12.95
CA MET A 203 10.33 -16.61 14.02
C MET A 203 11.69 -16.15 13.50
N LYS A 204 12.15 -16.72 12.39
CA LYS A 204 13.39 -16.29 11.75
C LYS A 204 13.32 -14.82 11.35
N PHE A 205 12.21 -14.37 10.77
CA PHE A 205 11.99 -12.95 10.49
C PHE A 205 12.05 -12.11 11.78
N LEU A 206 11.28 -12.48 12.80
CA LEU A 206 11.17 -11.72 14.04
C LEU A 206 12.51 -11.61 14.78
N LEU A 207 13.21 -12.73 14.95
CA LEU A 207 14.52 -12.79 15.60
C LEU A 207 15.58 -12.02 14.82
N THR A 208 15.54 -12.09 13.49
CA THR A 208 16.45 -11.29 12.65
C THR A 208 16.28 -9.80 12.97
N TYR A 209 15.06 -9.29 12.92
CA TYR A 209 14.81 -7.89 13.23
C TYR A 209 15.20 -7.52 14.67
N LEU A 210 14.84 -8.35 15.65
CA LEU A 210 15.14 -8.06 17.05
C LEU A 210 16.65 -8.00 17.35
N TYR A 211 17.46 -8.85 16.70
CA TYR A 211 18.90 -8.90 16.94
C TYR A 211 19.68 -7.88 16.12
N THR A 212 19.35 -7.73 14.84
CA THR A 212 20.16 -6.98 13.86
C THR A 212 19.51 -5.69 13.37
N GLU A 213 18.22 -5.47 13.67
CA GLU A 213 17.36 -4.43 13.08
C GLU A 213 17.24 -4.52 11.54
N ARG A 214 17.72 -5.60 10.95
CA ARG A 214 17.54 -5.89 9.53
C ARG A 214 16.10 -6.27 9.26
N ILE A 215 15.50 -5.60 8.30
CA ILE A 215 14.14 -5.87 7.85
C ILE A 215 14.19 -6.71 6.57
N SER A 216 13.47 -7.82 6.59
CA SER A 216 13.13 -8.60 5.40
C SER A 216 11.62 -8.62 5.20
N LEU A 217 11.15 -9.12 4.06
CA LEU A 217 9.72 -9.39 3.88
C LEU A 217 9.39 -10.77 4.47
N PRO A 218 8.33 -10.90 5.27
CA PRO A 218 7.75 -12.20 5.53
C PRO A 218 7.13 -12.76 4.24
N GLU A 219 6.80 -14.05 4.22
CA GLU A 219 6.02 -14.62 3.12
C GLU A 219 4.70 -13.86 2.96
N TYR A 220 4.23 -13.70 1.73
CA TYR A 220 3.11 -12.82 1.42
C TYR A 220 1.81 -13.18 2.17
N ASN A 221 1.61 -14.47 2.45
CA ASN A 221 0.47 -15.01 3.19
C ASN A 221 0.65 -14.98 4.72
N ARG A 222 1.79 -14.51 5.22
CA ARG A 222 2.12 -14.41 6.65
C ARG A 222 2.04 -12.98 7.18
N PHE A 223 1.83 -11.98 6.31
CA PHE A 223 1.78 -10.55 6.68
C PHE A 223 0.84 -10.24 7.83
N ALA A 224 -0.39 -10.75 7.83
CA ALA A 224 -1.33 -10.52 8.93
C ALA A 224 -0.81 -11.09 10.25
N ARG A 225 -0.20 -12.29 10.19
CA ARG A 225 0.26 -13.02 11.36
C ARG A 225 1.48 -12.34 11.99
N VAL A 226 2.52 -12.12 11.20
CA VAL A 226 3.72 -11.39 11.61
C VAL A 226 3.37 -9.96 12.00
N GLY A 227 2.49 -9.32 11.24
CA GLY A 227 2.01 -7.95 11.44
C GLY A 227 1.40 -7.73 12.82
N ARG A 228 0.57 -8.66 13.31
CA ARG A 228 -0.03 -8.58 14.66
C ARG A 228 1.03 -8.64 15.76
N VAL A 229 1.99 -9.55 15.63
CA VAL A 229 3.07 -9.69 16.62
C VAL A 229 3.98 -8.46 16.64
N ILE A 230 4.43 -7.97 15.48
CA ILE A 230 5.27 -6.76 15.46
C ILE A 230 4.52 -5.53 15.96
N SER A 231 3.21 -5.41 15.66
CA SER A 231 2.37 -4.31 16.15
C SER A 231 2.19 -4.31 17.66
N PHE A 232 2.33 -5.48 18.28
CA PHE A 232 2.33 -5.63 19.73
C PHE A 232 3.69 -5.34 20.36
N LEU A 233 4.78 -5.76 19.70
CA LEU A 233 6.14 -5.65 20.24
C LEU A 233 6.77 -4.26 20.06
N PHE A 234 6.38 -3.49 19.06
CA PHE A 234 7.04 -2.24 18.71
C PHE A 234 6.12 -1.04 18.80
N ASP A 235 6.70 0.10 19.16
CA ASP A 235 6.03 1.39 19.12
C ASP A 235 5.75 1.83 17.67
N ARG A 236 4.94 2.90 17.55
CA ARG A 236 4.50 3.43 16.26
C ARG A 236 5.65 3.86 15.35
N ASP A 237 6.71 4.45 15.90
CA ASP A 237 7.81 4.98 15.10
C ASP A 237 8.64 3.85 14.48
N ARG A 238 8.92 2.80 15.27
CA ARG A 238 9.54 1.58 14.76
C ARG A 238 8.67 0.88 13.72
N LEU A 239 7.36 0.78 13.94
CA LEU A 239 6.43 0.21 12.96
C LEU A 239 6.43 0.99 11.64
N ILE A 240 6.42 2.33 11.69
CA ILE A 240 6.50 3.16 10.48
C ILE A 240 7.79 2.86 9.70
N ASN A 241 8.93 2.70 10.38
CA ASN A 241 10.19 2.32 9.73
C ASN A 241 10.10 0.94 9.08
N ILE A 242 9.59 -0.07 9.80
CA ILE A 242 9.40 -1.44 9.27
C ILE A 242 8.53 -1.42 8.01
N PHE A 243 7.36 -0.77 8.04
CA PHE A 243 6.46 -0.72 6.89
C PHE A 243 7.01 0.13 5.73
N THR A 244 7.86 1.11 6.01
CA THR A 244 8.57 1.86 4.96
C THR A 244 9.55 0.96 4.21
N GLN A 245 10.31 0.14 4.94
CA GLN A 245 11.22 -0.84 4.35
C GLN A 245 10.49 -1.96 3.62
N TRP A 246 9.38 -2.46 4.16
CA TRP A 246 8.54 -3.43 3.44
C TRP A 246 8.00 -2.86 2.12
N GLN A 247 7.58 -1.59 2.11
CA GLN A 247 7.17 -0.91 0.88
C GLN A 247 8.27 -0.95 -0.17
N ARG A 248 9.49 -0.58 0.23
CA ARG A 248 10.65 -0.57 -0.66
C ARG A 248 10.94 -1.95 -1.23
N LEU A 249 11.05 -2.98 -0.38
CA LEU A 249 11.37 -4.34 -0.81
C LEU A 249 10.31 -4.89 -1.78
N ILE A 250 9.03 -4.58 -1.55
CA ILE A 250 7.93 -4.95 -2.48
C ILE A 250 8.10 -4.25 -3.83
N ILE A 251 8.39 -2.95 -3.82
CA ILE A 251 8.53 -2.16 -5.04
C ILE A 251 9.75 -2.63 -5.84
N GLU A 252 10.90 -2.84 -5.20
CA GLU A 252 12.12 -3.39 -5.82
C GLU A 252 11.82 -4.75 -6.47
N SER A 253 11.18 -5.67 -5.74
CA SER A 253 10.79 -6.99 -6.25
C SER A 253 9.90 -6.93 -7.50
N ILE A 254 8.99 -5.95 -7.58
CA ILE A 254 8.09 -5.77 -8.74
C ILE A 254 8.85 -5.16 -9.93
N LEU A 255 9.75 -4.21 -9.67
CA LEU A 255 10.49 -3.51 -10.73
C LEU A 255 11.59 -4.37 -11.36
N GLU A 256 12.20 -5.27 -10.60
CA GLU A 256 13.27 -6.17 -11.05
C GLU A 256 12.75 -7.44 -11.75
N ALA A 257 11.48 -7.77 -11.59
CA ALA A 257 10.88 -8.97 -12.17
C ALA A 257 10.70 -8.87 -13.69
N ASP A 258 10.73 -10.02 -14.36
CA ASP A 258 10.33 -10.13 -15.76
C ASP A 258 8.79 -10.03 -15.92
N ASP A 259 8.31 -9.87 -17.16
CA ASP A 259 6.87 -9.65 -17.40
C ASP A 259 5.99 -10.83 -16.97
N ASN A 260 6.50 -12.07 -17.00
CA ASN A 260 5.76 -13.26 -16.56
C ASN A 260 5.66 -13.32 -15.02
N GLN A 261 6.74 -12.97 -14.33
CA GLN A 261 6.82 -12.96 -12.87
C GLN A 261 6.10 -11.76 -12.26
N LYS A 262 6.02 -10.63 -12.97
CA LYS A 262 5.35 -9.40 -12.49
C LYS A 262 3.92 -9.65 -12.03
N VAL A 263 3.15 -10.48 -12.73
CA VAL A 263 1.76 -10.79 -12.35
C VAL A 263 1.73 -11.49 -10.99
N VAL A 264 2.53 -12.55 -10.83
CA VAL A 264 2.59 -13.35 -9.60
C VAL A 264 3.09 -12.49 -8.43
N ILE A 265 4.16 -11.72 -8.62
CA ILE A 265 4.72 -10.87 -7.56
C ILE A 265 3.74 -9.75 -7.19
N ALA A 266 3.08 -9.11 -8.17
CA ALA A 266 2.08 -8.09 -7.89
C ALA A 266 0.89 -8.68 -7.11
N MET A 267 0.38 -9.85 -7.50
CA MET A 267 -0.71 -10.53 -6.79
C MET A 267 -0.33 -10.91 -5.35
N ARG A 268 0.82 -11.56 -5.15
CA ARG A 268 1.35 -11.88 -3.82
C ARG A 268 1.50 -10.62 -2.98
N SER A 269 2.08 -9.56 -3.55
CA SER A 269 2.25 -8.27 -2.88
C SER A 269 0.92 -7.64 -2.48
N LEU A 270 -0.10 -7.74 -3.33
CA LEU A 270 -1.43 -7.20 -3.02
C LEU A 270 -2.09 -7.98 -1.88
N ILE A 271 -2.04 -9.32 -1.91
CA ILE A 271 -2.56 -10.15 -0.80
C ILE A 271 -1.88 -9.76 0.53
N ALA A 272 -0.55 -9.58 0.51
CA ALA A 272 0.22 -9.12 1.65
C ALA A 272 -0.21 -7.71 2.12
N ILE A 273 -0.34 -6.76 1.20
CA ILE A 273 -0.70 -5.37 1.48
C ILE A 273 -2.11 -5.25 2.06
N TYR A 274 -3.09 -5.97 1.51
CA TYR A 274 -4.47 -5.98 2.01
C TYR A 274 -4.59 -6.66 3.37
N SER A 275 -3.59 -7.44 3.78
CA SER A 275 -3.49 -8.07 5.10
C SER A 275 -2.79 -7.19 6.15
N ALA A 276 -2.17 -6.08 5.73
CA ALA A 276 -1.48 -5.14 6.62
C ALA A 276 -2.44 -4.06 7.17
N PRO A 277 -2.09 -3.39 8.29
CA PRO A 277 -2.88 -2.28 8.81
C PRO A 277 -3.13 -1.20 7.75
N TYR A 278 -4.31 -0.58 7.78
CA TYR A 278 -4.66 0.47 6.83
C TYR A 278 -3.63 1.61 6.87
N GLY A 279 -3.17 2.04 5.70
CA GLY A 279 -2.14 3.07 5.56
C GLY A 279 -0.69 2.57 5.71
N ALA A 280 -0.45 1.30 6.00
CA ALA A 280 0.92 0.80 6.16
C ALA A 280 1.74 0.91 4.87
N LEU A 281 1.18 0.48 3.74
CA LEU A 281 1.90 0.24 2.49
C LEU A 281 1.31 0.98 1.25
N PRO A 282 0.99 2.28 1.31
CA PRO A 282 0.24 2.99 0.26
C PRO A 282 0.97 3.09 -1.08
N ILE A 283 2.29 3.27 -1.10
CA ILE A 283 3.07 3.39 -2.33
C ILE A 283 3.15 2.03 -3.02
N ALA A 284 3.54 0.99 -2.28
CA ALA A 284 3.61 -0.38 -2.80
C ALA A 284 2.26 -0.85 -3.35
N LYS A 285 1.15 -0.47 -2.70
CA LYS A 285 -0.21 -0.73 -3.22
C LYS A 285 -0.41 -0.15 -4.61
N ARG A 286 -0.02 1.13 -4.81
CA ARG A 286 -0.17 1.82 -6.10
C ARG A 286 0.72 1.21 -7.17
N VAL A 287 1.95 0.82 -6.83
CA VAL A 287 2.86 0.13 -7.76
C VAL A 287 2.26 -1.20 -8.17
N ALA A 288 1.88 -2.05 -7.21
CA ALA A 288 1.37 -3.38 -7.50
C ALA A 288 0.04 -3.35 -8.29
N ILE A 289 -0.91 -2.48 -7.92
CA ILE A 289 -2.16 -2.31 -8.69
C ILE A 289 -1.88 -1.78 -10.11
N SER A 290 -0.98 -0.80 -10.26
CA SER A 290 -0.61 -0.26 -11.58
C SER A 290 0.05 -1.31 -12.45
N THR A 291 0.97 -2.10 -11.90
CA THR A 291 1.62 -3.20 -12.60
C THR A 291 0.59 -4.24 -13.04
N LEU A 292 -0.33 -4.65 -12.17
CA LEU A 292 -1.36 -5.62 -12.52
C LEU A 292 -2.29 -5.08 -13.62
N ALA A 293 -2.71 -3.82 -13.52
CA ALA A 293 -3.54 -3.17 -14.53
C ALA A 293 -2.85 -3.07 -15.90
N ASP A 294 -1.55 -2.75 -15.93
CA ASP A 294 -0.74 -2.72 -17.15
C ASP A 294 -0.59 -4.12 -17.77
N GLN A 295 -0.36 -5.16 -16.96
CA GLN A 295 -0.30 -6.53 -17.47
C GLN A 295 -1.63 -7.00 -18.06
N ILE A 296 -2.77 -6.71 -17.42
CA ILE A 296 -4.11 -7.03 -17.98
C ILE A 296 -4.39 -6.19 -19.25
N ALA A 297 -3.86 -4.98 -19.34
CA ALA A 297 -3.98 -4.15 -20.54
C ALA A 297 -3.19 -4.73 -21.73
N ARG A 298 -2.02 -5.31 -21.48
CA ARG A 298 -1.14 -5.90 -22.52
C ARG A 298 -1.56 -7.31 -22.92
N GLN A 299 -1.93 -8.15 -21.97
CA GLN A 299 -2.19 -9.58 -22.18
C GLN A 299 -3.67 -9.90 -22.42
N GLY A 300 -4.57 -8.93 -22.25
CA GLY A 300 -6.01 -9.11 -22.44
C GLY A 300 -6.75 -9.52 -21.17
N ASP A 301 -8.09 -9.51 -21.24
CA ASP A 301 -8.95 -9.80 -20.09
C ASP A 301 -8.87 -11.26 -19.63
N GLU A 302 -8.47 -12.19 -20.52
CA GLU A 302 -8.22 -13.60 -20.22
C GLU A 302 -7.21 -13.82 -19.08
N LEU A 303 -6.25 -12.90 -18.89
CA LEU A 303 -5.32 -12.94 -17.76
C LEU A 303 -6.06 -12.93 -16.42
N THR A 304 -7.19 -12.22 -16.34
CA THR A 304 -8.01 -12.14 -15.13
C THR A 304 -8.56 -13.51 -14.77
N ASP A 305 -9.01 -14.28 -15.75
CA ASP A 305 -9.59 -15.60 -15.53
C ASP A 305 -8.49 -16.63 -15.19
N LYS A 306 -7.32 -16.54 -15.83
CA LYS A 306 -6.14 -17.32 -15.42
C LYS A 306 -5.76 -17.09 -13.96
N ILE A 307 -5.79 -15.84 -13.48
CA ILE A 307 -5.49 -15.52 -12.07
C ILE A 307 -6.54 -16.10 -11.12
N LYS A 308 -7.83 -16.09 -11.50
CA LYS A 308 -8.90 -16.71 -10.71
C LYS A 308 -8.80 -18.24 -10.68
N GLU A 309 -8.31 -18.83 -11.76
CA GLU A 309 -8.15 -20.27 -11.90
C GLU A 309 -6.85 -20.80 -11.24
N ASP A 310 -5.93 -19.92 -10.87
CA ASP A 310 -4.69 -20.26 -10.20
C ASP A 310 -4.94 -20.79 -8.76
N GLU A 311 -4.55 -22.04 -8.51
CA GLU A 311 -4.68 -22.70 -7.21
C GLU A 311 -4.00 -21.93 -6.06
N GLU A 312 -2.92 -21.19 -6.35
CA GLU A 312 -2.26 -20.36 -5.35
C GLU A 312 -3.17 -19.23 -4.88
N PHE A 313 -3.96 -18.63 -5.77
CA PHE A 313 -4.75 -17.44 -5.48
C PHE A 313 -6.20 -17.74 -5.10
N LYS A 314 -6.76 -18.89 -5.53
CA LYS A 314 -8.13 -19.33 -5.20
C LYS A 314 -8.46 -19.34 -3.71
N LYS A 315 -7.46 -19.55 -2.85
CA LYS A 315 -7.62 -19.57 -1.38
C LYS A 315 -7.78 -18.17 -0.76
N TYR A 316 -7.70 -17.10 -1.54
CA TYR A 316 -7.83 -15.72 -1.06
C TYR A 316 -8.98 -14.98 -1.76
N SER A 317 -9.57 -14.00 -1.08
CA SER A 317 -10.58 -13.12 -1.66
C SER A 317 -9.94 -12.07 -2.57
N ILE A 318 -9.62 -12.46 -3.80
CA ILE A 318 -8.91 -11.63 -4.79
C ILE A 318 -9.83 -10.77 -5.64
N GLU A 319 -11.16 -10.91 -5.54
CA GLU A 319 -12.13 -10.24 -6.41
C GLU A 319 -11.98 -8.73 -6.35
N ARG A 320 -11.81 -8.18 -5.14
CA ARG A 320 -11.60 -6.74 -4.93
C ARG A 320 -10.28 -6.24 -5.51
N ILE A 321 -9.26 -7.09 -5.53
CA ILE A 321 -7.96 -6.77 -6.13
C ILE A 321 -8.14 -6.65 -7.64
N LEU A 322 -8.75 -7.66 -8.27
CA LEU A 322 -9.01 -7.70 -9.71
C LEU A 322 -9.93 -6.57 -10.16
N GLU A 323 -11.02 -6.30 -9.41
CA GLU A 323 -11.93 -5.19 -9.68
C GLU A 323 -11.18 -3.84 -9.68
N SER A 324 -10.29 -3.63 -8.71
CA SER A 324 -9.48 -2.41 -8.63
C SER A 324 -8.52 -2.29 -9.82
N ALA A 325 -7.86 -3.38 -10.22
CA ALA A 325 -6.96 -3.41 -11.36
C ALA A 325 -7.70 -3.18 -12.69
N LEU A 326 -8.88 -3.80 -12.89
CA LEU A 326 -9.70 -3.61 -14.08
C LEU A 326 -10.24 -2.18 -14.19
N LYS A 327 -10.67 -1.58 -13.07
CA LYS A 327 -11.05 -0.15 -13.04
C LYS A 327 -9.88 0.73 -13.46
N LEU A 328 -8.68 0.49 -12.92
CA LEU A 328 -7.50 1.25 -13.30
C LEU A 328 -7.11 1.02 -14.77
N LYS A 329 -7.15 -0.22 -15.27
CA LYS A 329 -6.95 -0.54 -16.69
C LYS A 329 -7.84 0.32 -17.57
N ARG A 330 -9.16 0.32 -17.30
CA ARG A 330 -10.14 1.11 -18.08
C ARG A 330 -9.79 2.59 -18.11
N LEU A 331 -9.38 3.15 -16.97
CA LEU A 331 -8.94 4.54 -16.86
C LEU A 331 -7.68 4.79 -17.71
N ILE A 332 -6.67 3.94 -17.61
CA ILE A 332 -5.41 4.06 -18.35
C ILE A 332 -5.66 3.96 -19.87
N THR A 333 -6.47 2.99 -20.31
CA THR A 333 -6.78 2.81 -21.74
C THR A 333 -7.61 3.94 -22.33
N ALA A 334 -8.33 4.70 -21.49
CA ALA A 334 -9.07 5.88 -21.94
C ALA A 334 -8.17 7.13 -22.13
N VAL A 335 -6.92 7.10 -21.64
CA VAL A 335 -5.97 8.22 -21.81
C VAL A 335 -5.39 8.20 -23.22
N LYS A 336 -5.66 9.25 -24.00
CA LYS A 336 -5.02 9.47 -25.29
C LYS A 336 -3.59 9.99 -25.08
N LYS A 337 -2.59 9.18 -25.45
CA LYS A 337 -1.18 9.61 -25.49
C LYS A 337 -0.95 10.43 -26.75
N THR A 338 -0.43 11.64 -26.61
CA THR A 338 0.03 12.48 -27.72
C THR A 338 1.56 12.51 -27.72
N SER A 339 2.19 12.49 -28.90
CA SER A 339 3.63 12.76 -29.01
C SER A 339 3.93 14.17 -28.50
N TYR A 340 5.12 14.34 -27.91
CA TYR A 340 5.72 15.66 -27.79
C TYR A 340 6.22 16.01 -29.19
N ASP A 341 5.67 17.06 -29.79
CA ASP A 341 6.26 17.69 -30.98
C ASP A 341 7.44 18.58 -30.55
#